data_AF-A0AAV2SF37-F1
#
_entry.id   AF-A0AAV2SF37-F1
#
_cell.length_a   1.000
_cell.length_b   1.000
_cell.length_c   1.000
_cell.angle_alpha   90.00
_cell.angle_beta   90.00
_cell.angle_gamma   90.00
#
_symmetry.space_group_name_H-M   'P 1'
#
loop_
_entity.id
_entity.type
_entity.pdbx_description
1 polymer ?
#
loop_
_entity_poly.entity_id
_entity_poly.type
_entity_poly.pdbx_seq_one_letter_code
_entity_poly.pdbx_strand_id
1 'polypeptide(L)'
;GCSCRRLFTHLRFLLWGILFFTLFFLILFNTYLTHEEQEKYYIPAALGVKNVLNRLISRNTSDSTKLIHGLHPIPQDKDFPYHYILNEPDFCNTRTNLRIINAVQVAAGDLSSREHIRRLWGSENWRNKTGMSTVFVLGITNNNTVMEQVKEESHRFHDIIQ
;
A
#
# COMPACT_ATOMS: atom_id res chain seq x y z
N GLY A 1 2.22 44.96 -57.43
CA GLY A 1 1.72 43.85 -56.60
C GLY A 1 2.55 43.72 -55.35
N CYS A 2 2.03 44.15 -54.20
CA CYS A 2 2.68 43.98 -52.89
C CYS A 2 1.59 43.93 -51.80
N SER A 3 0.83 42.83 -51.73
CA SER A 3 -0.08 42.58 -50.59
C SER A 3 -0.34 41.08 -50.39
N CYS A 4 0.72 40.26 -50.46
CA CYS A 4 0.59 38.81 -50.27
C CYS A 4 1.57 38.25 -49.21
N ARG A 5 2.70 38.93 -48.94
CA ARG A 5 3.68 38.47 -47.93
C ARG A 5 3.28 38.71 -46.47
N ARG A 6 2.45 39.72 -46.19
CA ARG A 6 2.04 40.07 -44.80
C ARG A 6 0.96 39.15 -44.24
N LEU A 7 0.06 38.65 -45.09
CA LEU A 7 -1.03 37.77 -44.67
C LEU A 7 -0.53 36.37 -44.28
N PHE A 8 0.50 35.87 -44.99
CA PHE A 8 1.08 34.55 -44.76
C PHE A 8 1.84 34.45 -43.43
N THR A 9 2.48 35.54 -42.98
CA THR A 9 3.15 35.58 -41.67
C THR A 9 2.13 35.58 -40.53
N HIS A 10 1.05 36.36 -40.62
CA HIS A 10 -0.01 36.36 -39.60
C HIS A 10 -0.73 35.01 -39.48
N LEU A 11 -0.98 34.32 -40.59
CA LEU A 11 -1.57 32.98 -40.56
C LEU A 11 -0.66 31.95 -39.88
N ARG A 12 0.67 32.05 -40.08
CA ARG A 12 1.64 31.19 -39.39
C ARG A 12 1.69 31.47 -37.89
N PHE A 13 1.63 32.73 -37.46
CA PHE A 13 1.56 33.05 -36.03
C PHE A 13 0.27 32.56 -35.36
N LEU A 14 -0.87 32.63 -36.05
CA LEU A 14 -2.14 32.09 -35.56
C LEU A 14 -2.09 30.56 -35.44
N LEU A 15 -1.56 29.86 -36.43
CA LEU A 15 -1.44 28.39 -36.39
C LEU A 15 -0.50 27.91 -35.27
N TRP A 16 0.63 28.59 -35.07
CA TRP A 16 1.53 28.29 -33.95
C TRP A 16 0.90 28.62 -32.59
N GLY A 17 0.14 29.71 -32.50
CA GLY A 17 -0.60 30.07 -31.29
C GLY A 17 -1.66 29.02 -30.90
N ILE A 18 -2.43 28.52 -31.88
CA ILE A 18 -3.42 27.46 -31.65
C ILE A 18 -2.73 26.15 -31.22
N LEU A 19 -1.64 25.77 -31.88
CA LEU A 19 -0.92 24.53 -31.57
C LEU A 19 -0.27 24.57 -30.17
N PHE A 20 0.27 25.73 -29.77
CA PHE A 20 0.80 25.91 -28.42
C PHE A 20 -0.31 25.83 -27.37
N PHE A 21 -1.45 26.47 -27.63
CA PHE A 21 -2.60 26.45 -26.73
C PHE A 21 -3.15 25.03 -26.56
N THR A 22 -3.33 24.26 -27.65
CA THR A 22 -3.82 22.88 -27.53
C THR A 22 -2.83 21.97 -26.80
N LEU A 23 -1.52 22.09 -27.05
CA LEU A 23 -0.50 21.34 -26.31
C LEU A 23 -0.50 21.69 -24.83
N PHE A 24 -0.62 22.98 -24.48
CA PHE A 24 -0.68 23.43 -23.09
C PHE A 24 -1.91 22.85 -22.37
N PHE A 25 -3.09 22.89 -23.00
CA PHE A 25 -4.30 22.29 -22.43
C PHE A 25 -4.23 20.76 -22.32
N LEU A 26 -3.60 20.07 -23.28
CA LEU A 26 -3.36 18.63 -23.18
C LEU A 26 -2.43 18.30 -22.01
N ILE A 27 -1.36 19.08 -21.80
CA ILE A 27 -0.46 18.89 -20.65
C ILE A 27 -1.19 19.14 -19.34
N LEU A 28 -1.99 20.22 -19.24
CA LEU A 28 -2.80 20.49 -18.05
C LEU A 28 -3.84 19.38 -17.79
N PHE A 29 -4.49 18.87 -18.83
CA PHE A 29 -5.47 17.80 -18.69
C PHE A 29 -4.83 16.47 -18.26
N ASN A 30 -3.69 16.10 -18.84
CA ASN A 30 -2.93 14.92 -18.44
C ASN A 30 -2.41 15.04 -17.01
N THR A 31 -1.87 16.21 -16.62
CA THR A 31 -1.40 16.43 -15.24
C THR A 31 -2.54 16.44 -14.22
N TYR A 32 -3.70 16.98 -14.58
CA TYR A 32 -4.91 16.93 -13.74
C TYR A 32 -5.42 15.50 -13.55
N LEU A 33 -5.52 14.71 -14.62
CA LEU A 33 -5.92 13.29 -14.53
C LEU A 33 -4.96 12.47 -13.65
N THR A 34 -3.66 12.72 -13.72
CA THR A 34 -2.69 12.02 -12.84
C THR A 34 -2.81 12.42 -11.37
N HIS A 35 -3.32 13.61 -11.05
CA HIS A 35 -3.49 14.08 -9.68
C HIS A 35 -4.63 13.34 -8.96
N GLU A 36 -5.70 13.00 -9.68
CA GLU A 36 -6.87 12.31 -9.11
C GLU A 36 -6.57 10.85 -8.70
N GLU A 37 -5.71 10.14 -9.44
CA GLU A 37 -5.29 8.78 -9.06
C GLU A 37 -4.38 8.75 -7.81
N GLN A 38 -3.51 9.75 -7.65
CA GLN A 38 -2.57 9.81 -6.53
C GLN A 38 -3.34 9.98 -5.20
N GLU A 39 -4.33 10.87 -5.13
CA GLU A 39 -5.03 11.17 -3.87
C GLU A 39 -5.76 9.94 -3.29
N LYS A 40 -6.34 9.09 -4.14
CA LYS A 40 -7.02 7.85 -3.72
C LYS A 40 -6.07 6.82 -3.12
N TYR A 41 -4.80 6.81 -3.53
CA TYR A 41 -3.80 5.83 -3.08
C TYR A 41 -3.05 6.25 -1.80
N TYR A 42 -2.87 7.56 -1.55
CA TYR A 42 -2.12 8.03 -0.36
C TYR A 42 -2.96 8.25 0.90
N ILE A 43 -4.27 8.51 0.78
CA ILE A 43 -5.14 8.75 1.94
C ILE A 43 -5.23 7.54 2.89
N PRO A 44 -5.31 6.27 2.42
CA PRO A 44 -5.33 5.10 3.31
C PRO A 44 -4.03 4.94 4.12
N ALA A 45 -2.87 5.21 3.51
CA ALA A 45 -1.57 5.08 4.16
C ALA A 45 -1.34 6.17 5.23
N ALA A 46 -1.74 7.42 4.96
CA ALA A 46 -1.55 8.53 5.89
C ALA A 46 -2.42 8.42 7.16
N LEU A 47 -3.63 7.86 7.05
CA LEU A 47 -4.52 7.68 8.20
C LEU A 47 -4.02 6.57 9.15
N GLY A 48 -3.45 5.50 8.61
CA GLY A 48 -2.83 4.43 9.39
C GLY A 48 -1.64 4.91 10.23
N VAL A 49 -0.77 5.75 9.66
CA VAL A 49 0.43 6.28 10.34
C VAL A 49 0.08 7.21 11.49
N LYS A 50 -0.91 8.10 11.33
CA LYS A 50 -1.36 9.01 12.42
C LYS A 50 -1.86 8.25 13.64
N ASN A 51 -2.62 7.17 13.43
CA ASN A 51 -3.17 6.38 14.52
C ASN A 51 -2.09 5.61 15.29
N VAL A 52 -1.06 5.12 14.59
CA VAL A 52 0.10 4.48 15.21
C VAL A 52 0.93 5.50 16.00
N LEU A 53 1.22 6.66 15.41
CA LEU A 53 2.02 7.71 16.05
C LEU A 53 1.35 8.20 17.35
N ASN A 54 0.03 8.42 17.32
CA ASN A 54 -0.74 8.83 18.50
C ASN A 54 -0.72 7.76 19.61
N ARG A 55 -0.74 6.47 19.26
CA ARG A 55 -0.59 5.37 20.25
C ARG A 55 0.81 5.30 20.84
N LEU A 56 1.86 5.58 20.05
CA LEU A 56 3.24 5.58 20.54
C LEU A 56 3.51 6.77 21.47
N ILE A 57 2.99 7.96 21.14
CA ILE A 57 3.11 9.15 21.98
C ILE A 57 2.39 8.93 23.33
N SER A 58 1.25 8.22 23.34
CA SER A 58 0.51 7.93 24.58
C SER A 58 1.19 6.90 25.51
N ARG A 59 2.14 6.07 25.04
CA ARG A 59 2.77 5.01 25.86
C ARG A 59 3.97 5.47 26.69
N ASN A 60 4.50 6.67 26.46
CA ASN A 60 5.79 7.08 27.04
C ASN A 60 5.73 7.62 28.48
N THR A 61 4.61 7.57 29.20
CA THR A 61 4.51 8.18 30.53
C THR A 61 4.34 7.21 31.71
N SER A 62 4.24 5.88 31.52
CA SER A 62 4.01 5.01 32.70
C SER A 62 4.23 3.50 32.56
N ASP A 63 5.17 2.97 31.75
CA ASP A 63 5.39 1.50 31.78
C ASP A 63 6.75 0.98 31.27
N SER A 64 7.87 1.63 31.61
CA SER A 64 9.22 1.14 31.20
C SER A 64 9.87 0.14 32.17
N THR A 65 9.22 -0.25 33.27
CA THR A 65 9.78 -1.20 34.25
C THR A 65 9.26 -2.63 34.14
N LYS A 66 8.36 -2.94 33.18
CA LYS A 66 7.74 -4.26 33.04
C LYS A 66 8.29 -5.13 31.90
N LEU A 67 9.22 -4.64 31.10
CA LEU A 67 9.65 -5.31 29.86
C LEU A 67 10.75 -6.37 30.04
N ILE A 68 11.22 -6.63 31.27
CA ILE A 68 12.24 -7.65 31.55
C ILE A 68 11.67 -8.73 32.47
N HIS A 69 10.64 -9.43 32.01
CA HIS A 69 10.34 -10.79 32.45
C HIS A 69 9.61 -11.50 31.32
N GLY A 70 10.17 -12.65 30.92
CA GLY A 70 9.98 -13.26 29.61
C GLY A 70 8.59 -13.80 29.31
N LEU A 71 8.42 -14.15 28.02
CA LEU A 71 7.52 -15.18 27.50
C LEU A 71 6.31 -15.47 28.39
N HIS A 72 5.42 -14.50 28.54
CA HIS A 72 4.07 -14.81 28.96
C HIS A 72 3.42 -15.52 27.76
N PRO A 73 2.95 -16.78 27.88
CA PRO A 73 2.06 -17.35 26.88
C PRO A 73 0.94 -16.34 26.70
N ILE A 74 0.68 -15.85 25.50
CA ILE A 74 -0.54 -15.05 25.26
C ILE A 74 -1.67 -15.88 25.88
N PRO A 75 -2.38 -15.39 26.91
CA PRO A 75 -3.54 -16.12 27.40
C PRO A 75 -4.38 -16.35 26.17
N GLN A 76 -4.53 -17.60 25.74
CA GLN A 76 -5.58 -17.92 24.79
C GLN A 76 -6.85 -17.64 25.57
N ASP A 77 -7.31 -16.40 25.43
CA ASP A 77 -8.56 -15.96 25.96
C ASP A 77 -9.59 -16.87 25.31
N LYS A 78 -10.08 -17.83 26.09
CA LYS A 78 -11.01 -18.86 25.64
C LYS A 78 -12.32 -18.25 25.12
N ASP A 79 -12.49 -16.95 25.34
CA ASP A 79 -13.68 -16.16 25.03
C ASP A 79 -13.49 -15.20 23.84
N PHE A 80 -12.34 -15.21 23.14
CA PHE A 80 -12.21 -14.41 21.91
C PHE A 80 -12.96 -15.08 20.75
N PRO A 81 -14.02 -14.46 20.18
CA PRO A 81 -14.94 -15.15 19.27
C PRO A 81 -14.41 -15.32 17.84
N TYR A 82 -13.12 -15.02 17.62
CA TYR A 82 -12.48 -15.07 16.31
C TYR A 82 -11.35 -16.08 16.31
N HIS A 83 -11.35 -16.95 15.31
CA HIS A 83 -10.30 -17.92 15.04
C HIS A 83 -9.70 -17.64 13.67
N TYR A 84 -8.42 -17.97 13.51
CA TYR A 84 -7.79 -17.90 12.20
C TYR A 84 -8.42 -18.92 11.26
N ILE A 85 -8.79 -18.46 10.08
CA ILE A 85 -9.19 -19.28 8.92
C ILE A 85 -7.95 -19.59 8.09
N LEU A 86 -7.03 -18.62 7.96
CA LEU A 86 -5.72 -18.78 7.36
C LEU A 86 -4.67 -18.31 8.36
N ASN A 87 -3.67 -19.15 8.62
CA ASN A 87 -2.61 -18.87 9.57
C ASN A 87 -1.25 -19.25 8.98
N GLU A 88 -0.22 -18.54 9.41
CA GLU A 88 1.17 -18.78 9.01
C GLU A 88 2.01 -18.99 10.30
N PRO A 89 1.84 -20.15 10.98
CA PRO A 89 2.49 -20.39 12.27
C PRO A 89 4.02 -20.39 12.20
N ASP A 90 4.56 -20.75 11.03
CA ASP A 90 5.99 -20.80 10.77
C ASP A 90 6.55 -19.51 10.13
N PHE A 91 5.74 -18.45 10.05
CA PHE A 91 6.14 -17.19 9.40
C PHE A 91 7.45 -16.65 9.97
N CYS A 92 7.59 -16.72 11.30
CA CYS A 92 8.74 -16.21 12.03
C CYS A 92 9.97 -17.13 11.95
N ASN A 93 9.75 -18.45 11.87
CA ASN A 93 10.82 -19.44 11.93
C ASN A 93 11.51 -19.63 10.57
N THR A 94 10.78 -19.42 9.47
CA THR A 94 11.24 -19.69 8.11
C THR A 94 12.00 -18.52 7.47
N ARG A 95 11.93 -17.31 8.06
CA ARG A 95 12.50 -16.09 7.48
C ARG A 95 13.81 -15.71 8.17
N THR A 96 14.89 -15.73 7.40
CA THR A 96 16.20 -15.28 7.89
C THR A 96 16.22 -13.77 8.14
N ASN A 97 16.97 -13.33 9.16
CA ASN A 97 17.13 -11.92 9.55
C ASN A 97 15.80 -11.19 9.87
N LEU A 98 14.73 -11.90 10.24
CA LEU A 98 13.49 -11.26 10.68
C LEU A 98 13.68 -10.55 12.04
N ARG A 99 13.32 -9.28 12.09
CA ARG A 99 13.37 -8.42 13.29
C ARG A 99 12.04 -7.73 13.57
N ILE A 100 11.33 -7.34 12.51
CA ILE A 100 10.08 -6.58 12.59
C ILE A 100 9.05 -7.23 11.67
N ILE A 101 7.84 -7.43 12.20
CA ILE A 101 6.68 -7.86 11.42
C ILE A 101 5.81 -6.63 11.15
N ASN A 102 5.63 -6.29 9.88
CA ASN A 102 4.70 -5.26 9.43
C ASN A 102 3.37 -5.92 9.03
N ALA A 103 2.38 -5.83 9.92
CA ALA A 103 1.03 -6.34 9.68
C ALA A 103 0.21 -5.30 8.92
N VAL A 104 -0.19 -5.62 7.69
CA VAL A 104 -0.87 -4.68 6.80
C VAL A 104 -2.25 -5.18 6.41
N GLN A 105 -3.24 -4.34 6.71
CA GLN A 105 -4.64 -4.63 6.41
C GLN A 105 -4.94 -4.29 4.95
N VAL A 106 -5.44 -5.26 4.19
CA VAL A 106 -5.86 -5.09 2.80
C VAL A 106 -7.19 -5.82 2.62
N ALA A 107 -8.06 -5.32 1.74
CA ALA A 107 -9.30 -6.04 1.43
C ALA A 107 -9.00 -7.38 0.74
N ALA A 108 -9.78 -8.43 1.03
CA ALA A 108 -9.58 -9.75 0.43
C ALA A 108 -9.50 -9.71 -1.11
N GLY A 109 -10.37 -8.93 -1.75
CA GLY A 109 -10.42 -8.76 -3.21
C GLY A 109 -9.34 -7.87 -3.82
N ASP A 110 -8.51 -7.20 -3.02
CA ASP A 110 -7.47 -6.29 -3.52
C ASP A 110 -6.10 -6.97 -3.58
N LEU A 111 -5.99 -7.95 -4.49
CA LEU A 111 -4.74 -8.63 -4.81
C LEU A 111 -3.69 -7.66 -5.34
N SER A 112 -4.11 -6.68 -6.14
CA SER A 112 -3.20 -5.72 -6.78
C SER A 112 -2.42 -4.92 -5.74
N SER A 113 -3.06 -4.40 -4.69
CA SER A 113 -2.35 -3.70 -3.61
C SER A 113 -1.33 -4.59 -2.90
N ARG A 114 -1.67 -5.86 -2.63
CA ARG A 114 -0.73 -6.81 -2.02
C ARG A 114 0.47 -7.07 -2.93
N GLU A 115 0.25 -7.28 -4.23
CA GLU A 115 1.33 -7.45 -5.20
C GLU A 115 2.25 -6.24 -5.28
N HIS A 116 1.70 -5.03 -5.29
CA HIS A 116 2.51 -3.81 -5.27
C HIS A 116 3.36 -3.73 -4.00
N ILE A 117 2.78 -4.02 -2.84
CA ILE A 117 3.51 -4.05 -1.56
C ILE A 117 4.65 -5.08 -1.61
N ARG A 118 4.41 -6.29 -2.12
CA ARG A 118 5.43 -7.33 -2.28
C ARG A 118 6.60 -6.89 -3.18
N ARG A 119 6.33 -6.06 -4.19
CA ARG A 119 7.38 -5.50 -5.08
C ARG A 119 8.14 -4.32 -4.45
N LEU A 120 7.57 -3.68 -3.43
CA LEU A 120 8.15 -2.54 -2.75
C LEU A 120 8.80 -2.98 -1.43
N TRP A 121 8.34 -2.43 -0.30
CA TRP A 121 8.87 -2.68 1.04
C TRP A 121 8.48 -4.05 1.60
N GLY A 122 7.59 -4.80 0.94
CA GLY A 122 7.31 -6.21 1.26
C GLY A 122 8.22 -7.21 0.56
N SER A 123 9.21 -6.75 -0.21
CA SER A 123 10.12 -7.64 -0.94
C SER A 123 11.12 -8.34 -0.03
N GLU A 124 11.59 -9.51 -0.46
CA GLU A 124 12.69 -10.23 0.21
C GLU A 124 13.96 -9.39 0.31
N ASN A 125 14.29 -8.63 -0.73
CA ASN A 125 15.44 -7.73 -0.72
C ASN A 125 15.33 -6.67 0.38
N TRP A 126 14.12 -6.14 0.61
CA TRP A 126 13.87 -5.20 1.69
C TRP A 126 14.01 -5.87 3.07
N ARG A 127 13.46 -7.08 3.24
CA ARG A 127 13.62 -7.88 4.45
C ARG A 127 15.09 -8.15 4.76
N ASN A 128 15.88 -8.59 3.79
CA ASN A 128 17.28 -8.92 4.01
C ASN A 128 18.11 -7.70 4.46
N LYS A 129 17.76 -6.50 3.97
CA LYS A 129 18.43 -5.24 4.34
C LYS A 129 17.98 -4.67 5.68
N THR A 130 16.69 -4.77 6.01
CA THR A 130 16.09 -4.05 7.15
C THR A 130 15.67 -4.96 8.31
N GLY A 131 15.52 -6.25 8.04
CA GLY A 131 14.87 -7.22 8.91
C GLY A 131 13.36 -7.07 9.02
N MET A 132 12.72 -6.21 8.21
CA MET A 132 11.27 -6.03 8.21
C MET A 132 10.60 -6.97 7.20
N SER A 133 9.64 -7.78 7.66
CA SER A 133 8.80 -8.62 6.81
C SER A 133 7.35 -8.21 6.89
N THR A 134 6.63 -8.36 5.78
CA THR A 134 5.21 -8.02 5.69
C THR A 134 4.35 -9.26 5.86
N VAL A 135 3.30 -9.14 6.65
CA VAL A 135 2.18 -10.10 6.70
C VAL A 135 0.89 -9.33 6.40
N PHE A 136 0.05 -9.88 5.55
CA PHE A 136 -1.24 -9.31 5.19
C PHE A 136 -2.32 -9.84 6.11
N VAL A 137 -3.10 -8.93 6.69
CA VAL A 137 -4.24 -9.25 7.55
C VAL A 137 -5.51 -9.00 6.75
N LEU A 138 -6.22 -10.07 6.40
CA LEU A 138 -7.42 -10.01 5.58
C LEU A 138 -8.67 -10.28 6.41
N GLY A 139 -9.78 -9.66 6.02
CA GLY A 139 -11.12 -10.08 6.48
C GLY A 139 -11.76 -11.07 5.50
N ILE A 140 -12.90 -11.64 5.87
CA ILE A 140 -13.68 -12.52 4.98
C ILE A 140 -14.57 -11.72 4.04
N THR A 141 -14.96 -12.34 2.92
CA THR A 141 -15.96 -11.82 1.98
C THR A 141 -16.92 -12.92 1.56
N ASN A 142 -18.16 -12.54 1.22
CA ASN A 142 -19.19 -13.49 0.74
C ASN A 142 -18.94 -13.95 -0.70
N ASN A 143 -17.90 -13.45 -1.36
CA ASN A 143 -17.54 -13.86 -2.71
C ASN A 143 -16.61 -15.09 -2.66
N ASN A 144 -17.16 -16.27 -2.93
CA ASN A 144 -16.43 -17.53 -2.92
C ASN A 144 -15.23 -17.55 -3.89
N THR A 145 -15.34 -16.91 -5.05
CA THR A 145 -14.23 -16.83 -6.02
C THR A 145 -13.05 -16.06 -5.44
N VAL A 146 -13.33 -14.93 -4.76
CA VAL A 146 -12.27 -14.16 -4.08
C VAL A 146 -11.67 -14.94 -2.93
N MET A 147 -12.49 -15.65 -2.14
CA MET A 147 -11.99 -16.47 -1.04
C MET A 147 -11.08 -17.62 -1.53
N GLU A 148 -11.39 -18.23 -2.67
CA GLU A 148 -10.53 -19.28 -3.24
C GLU A 148 -9.21 -18.70 -3.78
N GLN A 149 -9.26 -17.55 -4.46
CA GLN A 149 -8.05 -16.84 -4.88
C GLN A 149 -7.14 -16.47 -3.69
N VAL A 150 -7.72 -16.06 -2.56
CA VAL A 150 -6.97 -15.76 -1.34
C VAL A 150 -6.28 -17.02 -0.79
N LYS A 151 -6.92 -18.19 -0.84
CA LYS A 151 -6.28 -19.45 -0.40
C LYS A 151 -5.11 -19.83 -1.31
N GLU A 152 -5.30 -19.75 -2.62
CA GLU A 152 -4.23 -20.00 -3.60
C GLU A 152 -3.05 -19.04 -3.40
N GLU A 153 -3.35 -17.76 -3.14
CA GLU A 153 -2.37 -16.73 -2.83
C GLU A 153 -1.64 -17.05 -1.52
N SER A 154 -2.36 -17.41 -0.45
CA SER A 154 -1.79 -17.77 0.85
C SER A 154 -0.82 -18.95 0.72
N HIS A 155 -1.23 -19.99 0.00
CA HIS A 155 -0.39 -21.16 -0.26
C HIS A 155 0.86 -20.79 -1.07
N ARG A 156 0.78 -19.80 -1.95
CA ARG A 156 1.92 -19.40 -2.79
C ARG A 156 2.93 -18.52 -2.05
N PHE A 157 2.46 -17.57 -1.24
CA PHE A 157 3.31 -16.52 -0.67
C PHE A 157 3.58 -16.66 0.82
N HIS A 158 2.79 -17.47 1.54
CA HIS A 158 2.92 -17.71 2.98
C HIS A 158 3.02 -16.42 3.81
N ASP A 159 2.23 -15.41 3.41
CA ASP A 159 2.25 -14.07 3.98
C ASP A 159 0.85 -13.51 4.28
N ILE A 160 -0.17 -14.38 4.35
CA ILE A 160 -1.56 -14.00 4.62
C ILE A 160 -2.03 -14.63 5.93
N ILE A 161 -2.63 -13.82 6.79
CA ILE A 161 -3.44 -14.28 7.92
C ILE A 161 -4.86 -13.74 7.79
N GLN A 162 -5.83 -14.56 8.17
CA GLN A 162 -7.26 -14.25 8.11
C GLN A 162 -7.97 -14.84 9.31
#